data_AF-A0A847W716-F1
#
_entry.id   AF-A0A847W716-F1
#
_cell.length_a   1.000
_cell.length_b   1.000
_cell.length_c   1.000
_cell.angle_alpha   90.00
_cell.angle_beta   90.00
_cell.angle_gamma   90.00
#
_symmetry.space_group_name_H-M   'P 1'
#
loop_
_entity.id
_entity.type
_entity.pdbx_description
1 polymer ?
#
loop_
_entity_poly.entity_id
_entity_poly.type
_entity_poly.pdbx_seq_one_letter_code
_entity_poly.pdbx_strand_id
1 'polypeptide(L)'
;MKKILFSFLFIFLGSLIFLTLGNKIQAQSLYSMNEVELHQTPDDCWMVIEDQIYDLSSYLVDHDRWLNIRDWCGSDATDDYNNKAGMNRDHSVKADEMLAGYLIADLANSEEINLTQSAENDRQANVPTSVLVSRYKVFLPVLLTIALYFLSKKFLSKIKHDFLWNSILLLGLIPVVGFGFILALADQLAFLAKINFTQMLHQHAQLSIIFGTVMVLHFIQRLKAYLSQGKASFRKR
;
A
#
# COMPACT_ATOMS: atom_id res chain seq x y z
N MET A 1 14.13 -1.46 39.50
CA MET A 1 14.22 -0.41 38.45
C MET A 1 14.75 -0.94 37.10
N LYS A 2 15.81 -1.77 37.06
CA LYS A 2 16.38 -2.32 35.80
C LYS A 2 15.41 -3.15 34.92
N LYS A 3 14.38 -3.80 35.48
CA LYS A 3 13.39 -4.62 34.74
C LYS A 3 12.30 -3.82 34.01
N ILE A 4 12.05 -2.57 34.41
CA ILE A 4 11.06 -1.69 33.78
C ILE A 4 11.70 -0.97 32.58
N LEU A 5 12.97 -0.60 32.70
CA LEU A 5 13.75 0.04 31.63
C LEU A 5 13.87 -0.84 30.37
N PHE A 6 14.01 -2.16 30.53
CA PHE A 6 14.10 -3.11 29.41
C PHE A 6 12.79 -3.27 28.63
N SER A 7 11.64 -3.07 29.29
CA SER A 7 10.32 -3.20 28.66
C SER A 7 9.96 -1.97 27.83
N PHE A 8 10.37 -0.77 28.28
CA PHE A 8 10.20 0.46 27.50
C PHE A 8 11.21 0.54 26.35
N LEU A 9 12.44 0.05 26.55
CA LEU A 9 13.46 -0.02 25.50
C LEU A 9 13.00 -0.89 24.32
N PHE A 10 12.29 -2.00 24.55
CA PHE A 10 11.82 -2.88 23.46
C PHE A 10 10.65 -2.27 22.66
N ILE A 11 9.80 -1.47 23.31
CA ILE A 11 8.69 -0.76 22.66
C ILE A 11 9.21 0.43 21.85
N PHE A 12 10.19 1.17 22.39
CA PHE A 12 10.84 2.29 21.69
C PHE A 12 11.76 1.82 20.57
N LEU A 13 12.53 0.74 20.76
CA LEU A 13 13.43 0.18 19.75
C LEU A 13 12.63 -0.49 18.61
N GLY A 14 11.49 -1.13 18.91
CA GLY A 14 10.58 -1.64 17.89
C GLY A 14 9.93 -0.54 17.04
N SER A 15 9.57 0.60 17.66
CA SER A 15 9.04 1.79 16.96
C SER A 15 10.11 2.47 16.10
N LEU A 16 11.35 2.59 16.62
CA LEU A 16 12.47 3.21 15.90
C LEU A 16 12.96 2.34 14.73
N ILE A 17 12.94 1.01 14.88
CA ILE A 17 13.24 0.06 13.80
C ILE A 17 12.13 0.05 12.73
N PHE A 18 10.85 0.25 13.11
CA PHE A 18 9.75 0.44 12.15
C PHE A 18 9.84 1.77 11.38
N LEU A 19 10.37 2.82 12.02
CA LEU A 19 10.62 4.13 11.40
C LEU A 19 11.86 4.14 10.49
N THR A 20 12.89 3.34 10.78
CA THR A 20 14.16 3.32 10.00
C THR A 20 14.23 2.21 8.95
N LEU A 21 13.40 1.16 9.02
CA LEU A 21 13.25 0.16 7.95
C LEU A 21 12.13 0.50 6.97
N GLY A 22 11.45 1.63 7.16
CA GLY A 22 10.69 2.30 6.12
C GLY A 22 11.59 2.94 5.06
N ASN A 23 12.69 2.28 4.66
CA ASN A 23 13.22 2.55 3.34
C ASN A 23 12.09 2.21 2.39
N LYS A 24 11.54 3.24 1.73
CA LYS A 24 10.77 3.07 0.50
C LYS A 24 11.67 2.30 -0.47
N ILE A 25 11.68 0.97 -0.38
CA ILE A 25 11.89 0.16 -1.55
C ILE A 25 10.56 0.28 -2.28
N GLN A 26 10.39 1.43 -2.94
CA GLN A 26 9.47 1.53 -4.06
C GLN A 26 10.05 0.50 -5.02
N ALA A 27 9.45 -0.69 -5.07
CA ALA A 27 9.61 -1.49 -6.26
C ALA A 27 9.01 -0.60 -7.34
N GLN A 28 9.85 0.08 -8.13
CA GLN A 28 9.41 0.74 -9.33
C GLN A 28 8.79 -0.38 -10.17
N SER A 29 7.47 -0.44 -10.18
CA SER A 29 6.75 -1.23 -11.16
C SER A 29 7.10 -0.60 -12.50
N LEU A 30 7.94 -1.25 -13.28
CA LEU A 30 8.18 -0.85 -14.65
C LEU A 30 6.97 -1.31 -15.47
N TYR A 31 6.27 -0.36 -16.08
CA TYR A 31 5.21 -0.67 -17.04
C TYR A 31 5.69 -0.34 -18.46
N SER A 32 5.24 -1.09 -19.44
CA SER A 32 5.52 -0.82 -20.86
C SER A 32 4.47 0.14 -21.44
N MET A 33 4.77 0.79 -22.57
CA MET A 33 3.78 1.58 -23.31
C MET A 33 2.50 0.79 -23.64
N ASN A 34 2.62 -0.49 -23.99
CA ASN A 34 1.46 -1.35 -24.25
C ASN A 34 0.54 -1.50 -23.03
N GLU A 35 1.07 -1.38 -21.81
CA GLU A 35 0.24 -1.40 -20.60
C GLU A 35 -0.46 -0.05 -20.44
N VAL A 36 0.26 1.06 -20.65
CA VAL A 36 -0.29 2.42 -20.59
C VAL A 36 -1.48 2.57 -21.54
N GLU A 37 -1.38 2.05 -22.76
CA GLU A 37 -2.47 2.07 -23.77
C GLU A 37 -3.79 1.42 -23.29
N LEU A 38 -3.75 0.53 -22.29
CA LEU A 38 -4.96 -0.07 -21.72
C LEU A 38 -5.76 0.93 -20.86
N HIS A 39 -5.10 1.98 -20.36
CA HIS A 39 -5.64 3.00 -19.46
C HIS A 39 -6.01 4.27 -20.25
N GLN A 40 -6.92 4.10 -21.20
CA GLN A 40 -7.30 5.13 -22.19
C GLN A 40 -8.68 5.76 -21.95
N THR A 41 -9.28 5.60 -20.75
CA THR A 41 -10.63 6.11 -20.48
C THR A 41 -10.62 7.19 -19.40
N PRO A 42 -11.62 8.09 -19.32
CA PRO A 42 -11.61 9.16 -18.32
C PRO A 42 -11.62 8.65 -16.87
N ASP A 43 -12.20 7.49 -16.61
CA ASP A 43 -12.24 6.89 -15.27
C ASP A 43 -10.97 6.04 -14.98
N ASP A 44 -10.14 5.81 -15.99
CA ASP A 44 -8.90 5.03 -15.95
C ASP A 44 -7.94 5.53 -17.02
N CYS A 45 -7.24 6.62 -16.68
CA CYS A 45 -6.46 7.45 -17.60
C CYS A 45 -5.00 7.54 -17.15
N TRP A 46 -4.12 6.85 -17.86
CA TRP A 46 -2.67 7.00 -17.66
C TRP A 46 -2.06 7.81 -18.79
N MET A 47 -1.02 8.58 -18.46
CA MET A 47 -0.22 9.29 -19.45
C MET A 47 1.25 9.12 -19.15
N VAL A 48 2.07 9.06 -20.19
CA VAL A 48 3.52 9.13 -20.07
C VAL A 48 3.97 10.57 -20.25
N ILE A 49 4.82 11.06 -19.35
CA ILE A 49 5.46 12.37 -19.42
C ILE A 49 6.92 12.18 -18.99
N GLU A 50 7.86 12.45 -19.89
CA GLU A 50 9.31 12.34 -19.64
C GLU A 50 9.74 10.96 -19.11
N ASP A 51 9.37 9.89 -19.83
CA ASP A 51 9.64 8.49 -19.45
C ASP A 51 9.04 8.06 -18.10
N GLN A 52 8.09 8.82 -17.56
CA GLN A 52 7.40 8.52 -16.31
C GLN A 52 5.89 8.38 -16.54
N ILE A 53 5.26 7.47 -15.80
CA ILE A 53 3.85 7.11 -15.97
C ILE A 53 3.05 7.68 -14.82
N TYR A 54 1.98 8.40 -15.16
CA TYR A 54 1.12 9.11 -14.23
C TYR A 54 -0.32 8.62 -14.36
N ASP A 55 -0.96 8.35 -13.22
CA ASP A 55 -2.40 8.10 -13.16
C ASP A 55 -3.12 9.44 -12.94
N LEU A 56 -3.71 9.97 -14.00
CA LEU A 56 -4.36 11.28 -14.00
C LEU A 56 -5.89 11.18 -13.89
N SER A 57 -6.45 9.99 -13.70
CA SER A 57 -7.91 9.73 -13.68
C SER A 57 -8.66 10.71 -12.76
N SER A 58 -8.17 10.91 -11.53
CA SER A 58 -8.77 11.83 -10.57
C SER A 58 -8.51 13.32 -10.86
N TYR A 59 -7.53 13.63 -11.71
CA TYR A 59 -7.09 15.00 -11.99
C TYR A 59 -7.81 15.64 -13.19
N LEU A 60 -8.31 14.83 -14.12
CA LEU A 60 -8.91 15.31 -15.38
C LEU A 60 -9.93 16.44 -15.19
N VAL A 61 -10.85 16.29 -14.22
CA VAL A 61 -11.91 17.28 -13.94
C VAL A 61 -11.33 18.63 -13.48
N ASP A 62 -10.27 18.60 -12.69
CA ASP A 62 -9.62 19.83 -12.25
C ASP A 62 -8.78 20.44 -13.39
N HIS A 63 -8.17 19.64 -14.26
CA HIS A 63 -7.41 20.17 -15.39
C HIS A 63 -8.29 20.79 -16.48
N ASP A 64 -9.51 20.27 -16.68
CA ASP A 64 -10.44 20.71 -17.73
C ASP A 64 -10.76 22.21 -17.72
N ARG A 65 -10.68 22.89 -16.57
CA ARG A 65 -10.97 24.33 -16.52
C ARG A 65 -9.90 25.17 -17.24
N TRP A 66 -8.79 24.54 -17.63
CA TRP A 66 -7.69 25.10 -18.40
C TRP A 66 -7.67 24.50 -19.80
N LEU A 67 -7.69 23.17 -19.88
CA LEU A 67 -7.67 22.41 -21.13
C LEU A 67 -8.21 20.99 -20.92
N ASN A 68 -9.04 20.50 -21.84
CA ASN A 68 -9.45 19.11 -21.84
C ASN A 68 -8.30 18.25 -22.39
N ILE A 69 -7.83 17.31 -21.57
CA ILE A 69 -6.68 16.44 -21.86
C ILE A 69 -7.07 14.96 -21.96
N ARG A 70 -8.36 14.64 -21.99
CA ARG A 70 -8.84 13.25 -21.98
C ARG A 70 -8.40 12.45 -23.21
N ASP A 71 -8.19 13.12 -24.33
CA ASP A 71 -7.75 12.46 -25.57
C ASP A 71 -6.29 11.97 -25.48
N TRP A 72 -5.54 12.37 -24.44
CA TRP A 72 -4.18 11.90 -24.18
C TRP A 72 -4.13 10.65 -23.28
N CYS A 73 -5.26 10.19 -22.76
CA CYS A 73 -5.29 8.97 -21.97
C CYS A 73 -4.78 7.78 -22.78
N GLY A 74 -3.90 6.98 -22.17
CA GLY A 74 -3.26 5.84 -22.78
C GLY A 74 -2.10 6.17 -23.73
N SER A 75 -1.57 7.40 -23.68
CA SER A 75 -0.53 7.85 -24.62
C SER A 75 0.64 8.57 -23.95
N ASP A 76 1.69 8.82 -24.73
CA ASP A 76 2.78 9.71 -24.35
C ASP A 76 2.39 11.17 -24.65
N ALA A 77 2.25 11.94 -23.58
CA ALA A 77 1.86 13.35 -23.60
C ALA A 77 3.05 14.28 -23.30
N THR A 78 4.29 13.80 -23.38
CA THR A 78 5.50 14.57 -23.03
C THR A 78 5.59 15.89 -23.80
N ASP A 79 5.39 15.84 -25.12
CA ASP A 79 5.48 17.04 -25.97
C ASP A 79 4.39 18.06 -25.60
N ASP A 80 3.16 17.59 -25.45
CA ASP A 80 2.01 18.42 -25.09
C ASP A 80 2.11 18.98 -23.67
N TYR A 81 2.72 18.24 -22.74
CA TYR A 81 3.07 18.73 -21.43
C TYR A 81 4.10 19.85 -21.51
N ASN A 82 5.21 19.63 -22.22
CA ASN A 82 6.32 20.58 -22.29
C ASN A 82 5.93 21.87 -23.01
N ASN A 83 5.10 21.78 -24.04
CA ASN A 83 4.69 22.95 -24.82
C ASN A 83 3.31 23.51 -24.42
N LYS A 84 2.61 22.91 -23.43
CA LYS A 84 1.22 23.21 -23.07
C LYS A 84 0.27 23.19 -24.26
N ALA A 85 0.23 22.08 -24.99
CA ALA A 85 -0.57 21.88 -26.19
C ALA A 85 -0.40 23.02 -27.23
N GLY A 86 0.85 23.35 -27.56
CA GLY A 86 1.20 24.31 -28.60
C GLY A 86 1.33 25.77 -28.17
N MET A 87 1.29 26.05 -26.85
CA MET A 87 1.57 27.39 -26.32
C MET A 87 3.08 27.72 -26.20
N ASN A 88 3.95 26.74 -26.48
CA ASN A 88 5.42 26.85 -26.46
C ASN A 88 5.94 27.50 -25.16
N ARG A 89 5.37 27.06 -24.04
CA ARG A 89 5.70 27.55 -22.70
C ARG A 89 5.61 26.41 -21.70
N ASP A 90 6.60 26.31 -20.84
CA ASP A 90 6.69 25.25 -19.84
C ASP A 90 5.61 25.39 -18.77
N HIS A 91 5.30 24.26 -18.12
CA HIS A 91 4.55 24.25 -16.87
C HIS A 91 5.26 25.04 -15.77
N SER A 92 4.48 25.56 -14.82
CA SER A 92 5.10 26.23 -13.67
C SER A 92 5.67 25.17 -12.74
N VAL A 93 6.69 25.51 -11.96
CA VAL A 93 7.23 24.63 -10.91
C VAL A 93 6.13 24.06 -10.02
N LYS A 94 5.06 24.84 -9.79
CA LYS A 94 3.92 24.38 -8.99
C LYS A 94 3.09 23.28 -9.66
N ALA A 95 2.96 23.33 -10.98
CA ALA A 95 2.31 22.28 -11.75
C ALA A 95 3.19 21.02 -11.79
N ASP A 96 4.51 21.16 -11.94
CA ASP A 96 5.45 20.01 -11.88
C ASP A 96 5.39 19.30 -10.51
N GLU A 97 5.37 20.07 -9.42
CA GLU A 97 5.17 19.54 -8.07
C GLU A 97 3.84 18.79 -7.90
N MET A 98 2.79 19.25 -8.60
CA MET A 98 1.48 18.61 -8.56
C MET A 98 1.48 17.31 -9.36
N LEU A 99 2.10 17.32 -10.55
CA LEU A 99 2.24 16.16 -11.41
C LEU A 99 2.94 15.01 -10.68
N ALA A 100 3.99 15.31 -9.91
CA ALA A 100 4.72 14.32 -9.10
C ALA A 100 3.81 13.55 -8.10
N GLY A 101 2.67 14.11 -7.71
CA GLY A 101 1.69 13.45 -6.84
C GLY A 101 0.90 12.31 -7.51
N TYR A 102 0.92 12.26 -8.85
CA TYR A 102 0.23 11.27 -9.68
C TYR A 102 1.18 10.20 -10.24
N LEU A 103 2.48 10.29 -9.95
CA LEU A 103 3.49 9.35 -10.43
C LEU A 103 3.22 7.95 -9.87
N ILE A 104 3.09 6.97 -10.75
CA ILE A 104 2.90 5.56 -10.39
C ILE A 104 4.13 4.71 -10.71
N ALA A 105 4.90 5.05 -11.75
CA ALA A 105 5.97 4.21 -12.28
C ALA A 105 6.91 4.97 -13.24
N ASP A 106 8.08 4.38 -13.50
CA ASP A 106 8.90 4.75 -14.65
C ASP A 106 8.54 3.84 -15.85
N LEU A 107 8.69 4.37 -17.06
CA LEU A 107 8.48 3.62 -18.30
C LEU A 107 9.62 2.61 -18.49
N ALA A 108 9.26 1.36 -18.77
CA ALA A 108 10.23 0.29 -18.98
C ALA A 108 11.10 0.56 -20.22
N ASN A 109 12.42 0.72 -20.02
CA ASN A 109 13.34 0.91 -21.13
C ASN A 109 13.66 -0.43 -21.83
N SER A 110 13.79 -0.39 -23.15
CA SER A 110 14.04 -1.55 -24.01
C SER A 110 15.31 -2.34 -23.63
N GLU A 111 16.32 -1.70 -23.02
CA GLU A 111 17.52 -2.37 -22.52
C GLU A 111 17.27 -3.20 -21.25
N GLU A 112 16.37 -2.75 -20.37
CA GLU A 112 16.04 -3.44 -19.11
C GLU A 112 15.13 -4.65 -19.34
N ILE A 113 14.28 -4.55 -20.38
CA ILE A 113 13.46 -5.65 -20.91
C ILE A 113 14.35 -6.75 -21.54
N ASN A 114 15.43 -6.37 -22.22
CA ASN A 114 16.35 -7.35 -22.83
C ASN A 114 17.21 -8.12 -21.80
N LEU A 115 17.59 -7.48 -20.68
CA LEU A 115 18.32 -8.14 -19.59
C LEU A 115 17.44 -9.13 -18.81
N THR A 116 16.14 -8.85 -18.67
CA THR A 116 15.17 -9.76 -18.03
C THR A 116 14.75 -10.90 -18.98
N GLN A 117 14.57 -10.63 -20.27
CA GLN A 117 14.20 -11.66 -21.25
C GLN A 117 15.33 -12.66 -21.54
N SER A 118 16.59 -12.23 -21.51
CA SER A 118 17.74 -13.14 -21.73
C SER A 118 17.95 -14.14 -20.58
N ALA A 119 17.50 -13.81 -19.37
CA ALA A 119 17.56 -14.71 -18.21
C ALA A 119 16.39 -15.72 -18.17
N GLU A 120 15.29 -15.45 -18.89
CA GLU A 120 14.07 -16.27 -18.87
C GLU A 120 13.92 -17.16 -20.11
N ASN A 121 14.54 -16.81 -21.24
CA ASN A 121 14.44 -17.59 -22.49
C ASN A 121 15.13 -18.97 -22.43
N ASP A 122 16.03 -19.20 -21.46
CA ASP A 122 16.65 -20.51 -21.21
C ASP A 122 15.80 -21.44 -20.31
N ARG A 123 14.63 -20.98 -19.81
CA ARG A 123 13.86 -21.74 -18.78
C ARG A 123 12.36 -21.88 -18.98
N GLN A 124 11.76 -21.54 -20.12
CA GLN A 124 10.30 -21.69 -20.21
C GLN A 124 9.78 -22.04 -21.62
N ALA A 125 10.18 -23.19 -22.15
CA ALA A 125 9.28 -23.90 -23.07
C ALA A 125 8.10 -24.43 -22.24
N ASN A 126 6.93 -23.79 -22.40
CA ASN A 126 5.60 -24.33 -22.11
C ASN A 126 5.03 -24.19 -20.67
N VAL A 127 4.85 -22.95 -20.17
CA VAL A 127 3.75 -22.58 -19.24
C VAL A 127 3.40 -21.11 -19.49
N PRO A 128 2.11 -20.72 -19.67
CA PRO A 128 1.73 -19.31 -19.71
C PRO A 128 1.82 -18.74 -18.30
N THR A 129 2.97 -18.12 -18.00
CA THR A 129 3.25 -17.38 -16.77
C THR A 129 3.20 -15.87 -17.06
N SER A 130 2.15 -15.38 -17.72
CA SER A 130 1.69 -14.03 -17.39
C SER A 130 1.15 -14.11 -15.95
N VAL A 131 1.41 -13.11 -15.11
CA VAL A 131 1.05 -13.06 -13.67
C VAL A 131 2.10 -13.61 -12.70
N LEU A 132 3.37 -13.24 -12.87
CA LEU A 132 4.18 -12.85 -11.71
C LEU A 132 4.11 -11.33 -11.56
N VAL A 133 2.90 -10.81 -11.33
CA VAL A 133 2.72 -9.49 -10.68
C VAL A 133 3.64 -9.51 -9.49
N SER A 134 4.54 -8.51 -9.40
CA SER A 134 5.43 -8.26 -8.27
C SER A 134 4.62 -8.42 -6.99
N ARG A 135 4.68 -9.65 -6.45
CA ARG A 135 3.69 -10.10 -5.48
C ARG A 135 4.08 -9.37 -4.23
N TYR A 136 3.27 -8.37 -3.91
CA TYR A 136 3.30 -7.60 -2.69
C TYR A 136 3.89 -8.44 -1.58
N LYS A 137 4.96 -7.96 -0.92
CA LYS A 137 5.75 -8.74 0.05
C LYS A 137 4.96 -9.05 1.33
N VAL A 138 3.64 -9.28 1.28
CA VAL A 138 2.72 -9.65 2.36
C VAL A 138 3.25 -10.78 3.22
N PHE A 139 3.97 -11.72 2.61
CA PHE A 139 4.58 -12.83 3.35
C PHE A 139 5.60 -12.36 4.39
N LEU A 140 6.35 -11.29 4.11
CA LEU A 140 7.38 -10.81 5.01
C LEU A 140 6.83 -10.20 6.32
N PRO A 141 5.90 -9.22 6.32
CA PRO A 141 5.31 -8.69 7.54
C PRO A 141 4.44 -9.73 8.25
N VAL A 142 3.75 -10.63 7.53
CA VAL A 142 3.01 -11.75 8.16
C VAL A 142 3.96 -12.69 8.90
N LEU A 143 5.06 -13.10 8.27
CA LEU A 143 6.06 -13.96 8.91
C LEU A 143 6.71 -13.26 10.12
N LEU A 144 7.06 -11.98 9.97
CA LEU A 144 7.63 -11.17 11.04
C LEU A 144 6.66 -11.05 12.23
N THR A 145 5.37 -10.81 11.97
CA THR A 145 4.36 -10.66 13.03
C THR A 145 4.11 -11.97 13.76
N ILE A 146 4.04 -13.10 13.03
CA ILE A 146 4.00 -14.44 13.62
C ILE A 146 5.23 -14.67 14.51
N ALA A 147 6.42 -14.38 14.00
CA ALA A 147 7.67 -14.56 14.75
C ALA A 147 7.69 -13.70 16.03
N LEU A 148 7.34 -12.42 15.95
CA LEU A 148 7.26 -11.51 17.10
C LEU A 148 6.21 -11.98 18.12
N TYR A 149 5.07 -12.48 17.66
CA TYR A 149 4.03 -13.04 18.53
C TYR A 149 4.57 -14.20 19.38
N PHE A 150 5.20 -15.19 18.76
CA PHE A 150 5.78 -16.32 19.49
C PHE A 150 7.02 -15.95 20.30
N LEU A 151 7.85 -15.04 19.80
CA LEU A 151 9.04 -14.55 20.50
C LEU A 151 8.64 -13.80 21.78
N SER A 152 7.59 -12.97 21.72
CA SER A 152 7.06 -12.28 22.90
C SER A 152 6.60 -13.28 23.97
N LYS A 153 6.06 -14.43 23.58
CA LYS A 153 5.67 -15.50 24.53
C LYS A 153 6.88 -16.15 25.22
N LYS A 154 8.04 -16.18 24.56
CA LYS A 154 9.29 -16.69 25.13
C LYS A 154 9.88 -15.75 26.18
N PHE A 155 9.70 -14.43 26.02
CA PHE A 155 10.33 -13.42 26.89
C PHE A 155 9.40 -12.77 27.91
N LEU A 156 8.09 -12.72 27.66
CA LEU A 156 7.09 -12.12 28.56
C LEU A 156 6.35 -13.21 29.36
N SER A 157 5.97 -12.88 30.60
CA SER A 157 5.04 -13.73 31.36
C SER A 157 3.67 -13.73 30.67
N LYS A 158 2.87 -14.80 30.88
CA LYS A 158 1.54 -14.94 30.27
C LYS A 158 0.68 -13.69 30.41
N ILE A 159 0.61 -13.12 31.61
CA ILE A 159 -0.16 -11.90 31.91
C ILE A 159 0.32 -10.71 31.07
N LYS A 160 1.64 -10.53 30.95
CA LYS A 160 2.23 -9.42 30.18
C LYS A 160 2.08 -9.61 28.67
N HIS A 161 2.23 -10.83 28.18
CA HIS A 161 1.99 -11.18 26.78
C HIS A 161 0.53 -10.90 26.41
N ASP A 162 -0.41 -11.39 27.21
CA ASP A 162 -1.84 -11.16 27.00
C ASP A 162 -2.20 -9.67 27.04
N PHE A 163 -1.66 -8.92 28.01
CA PHE A 163 -1.86 -7.48 28.10
C PHE A 163 -1.34 -6.73 26.87
N LEU A 164 -0.12 -7.06 26.42
CA LEU A 164 0.50 -6.44 25.25
C LEU A 164 -0.37 -6.62 23.99
N TRP A 165 -0.72 -7.87 23.67
CA TRP A 165 -1.46 -8.16 22.44
C TRP A 165 -2.92 -7.70 22.51
N ASN A 166 -3.56 -7.72 23.68
CA ASN A 166 -4.88 -7.09 23.86
C ASN A 166 -4.84 -5.58 23.61
N SER A 167 -3.77 -4.91 24.08
CA SER A 167 -3.62 -3.46 23.89
C SER A 167 -3.37 -3.11 22.42
N ILE A 168 -2.54 -3.90 21.73
CA ILE A 168 -2.32 -3.77 20.28
C ILE A 168 -3.62 -3.99 19.50
N LEU A 169 -4.39 -5.02 19.85
CA LEU A 169 -5.69 -5.30 19.21
C LEU A 169 -6.71 -4.17 19.46
N LEU A 170 -6.74 -3.60 20.66
CA LEU A 170 -7.62 -2.49 20.97
C LEU A 170 -7.23 -1.22 20.22
N LEU A 171 -5.93 -0.88 20.21
CA LEU A 171 -5.44 0.32 19.51
C LEU A 171 -5.61 0.21 17.99
N GLY A 172 -5.41 -0.96 17.41
CA GLY A 172 -5.58 -1.17 15.97
C GLY A 172 -7.05 -1.12 15.51
N LEU A 173 -8.02 -1.21 16.43
CA LEU A 173 -9.44 -1.00 16.08
C LEU A 173 -9.70 0.44 15.61
N ILE A 174 -9.01 1.42 16.19
CA ILE A 174 -9.20 2.85 15.88
C ILE A 174 -8.93 3.15 14.39
N PRO A 175 -7.76 2.81 13.81
CA PRO A 175 -7.52 3.05 12.39
C PRO A 175 -8.38 2.15 11.49
N VAL A 176 -8.75 0.93 11.91
CA VAL A 176 -9.61 0.05 11.11
C VAL A 176 -11.02 0.63 10.96
N VAL A 177 -11.64 1.04 12.07
CA VAL A 177 -12.97 1.64 12.07
C VAL A 177 -12.93 3.05 11.47
N GLY A 178 -11.93 3.85 11.86
CA GLY A 178 -11.75 5.21 11.37
C GLY A 178 -11.58 5.29 9.87
N PHE A 179 -10.78 4.41 9.27
CA PHE A 179 -10.62 4.33 7.82
C PHE A 179 -11.94 4.02 7.10
N GLY A 180 -12.76 3.10 7.64
CA GLY A 180 -14.08 2.83 7.10
C GLY A 180 -15.00 4.05 7.10
N PHE A 181 -14.99 4.84 8.18
CA PHE A 181 -15.72 6.11 8.25
C PHE A 181 -15.17 7.15 7.26
N ILE A 182 -13.84 7.24 7.11
CA ILE A 182 -13.21 8.16 6.16
C ILE A 182 -13.64 7.81 4.74
N LEU A 183 -13.65 6.54 4.35
CA LEU A 183 -14.14 6.12 3.03
C LEU A 183 -15.64 6.40 2.85
N ALA A 184 -16.47 6.09 3.85
CA ALA A 184 -17.91 6.30 3.77
C ALA A 184 -18.31 7.79 3.67
N LEU A 185 -17.45 8.70 4.16
CA LEU A 185 -17.68 10.14 4.15
C LEU A 185 -16.76 10.89 3.19
N ALA A 186 -15.94 10.18 2.41
CA ALA A 186 -14.94 10.79 1.52
C ALA A 186 -15.59 11.78 0.56
N ASP A 187 -16.73 11.40 -0.03
CA ASP A 187 -17.48 12.21 -0.99
C ASP A 187 -18.26 13.35 -0.33
N GLN A 188 -18.50 13.29 0.98
CA GLN A 188 -19.27 14.29 1.71
C GLN A 188 -18.41 15.44 2.27
N LEU A 189 -17.10 15.24 2.37
CA LEU A 189 -16.16 16.17 2.98
C LEU A 189 -15.16 16.66 1.94
N ALA A 190 -15.34 17.89 1.46
CA ALA A 190 -14.46 18.51 0.46
C ALA A 190 -12.97 18.58 0.86
N PHE A 191 -12.65 18.45 2.16
CA PHE A 191 -11.26 18.37 2.62
C PHE A 191 -10.63 16.99 2.37
N LEU A 192 -11.44 15.91 2.40
CA LEU A 192 -10.98 14.53 2.16
C LEU A 192 -10.73 14.27 0.68
N ALA A 193 -11.46 14.95 -0.22
CA ALA A 193 -11.25 14.88 -1.67
C ALA A 193 -9.81 15.25 -2.13
N LYS A 194 -9.03 15.93 -1.27
CA LYS A 194 -7.64 16.33 -1.57
C LYS A 194 -6.59 15.32 -1.09
N ILE A 195 -7.01 14.21 -0.50
CA ILE A 195 -6.10 13.19 0.05
C ILE A 195 -5.84 12.14 -1.03
N ASN A 196 -4.59 11.68 -1.16
CA ASN A 196 -4.24 10.58 -2.04
C ASN A 196 -4.77 9.24 -1.45
N PHE A 197 -5.97 8.84 -1.88
CA PHE A 197 -6.64 7.64 -1.38
C PHE A 197 -5.93 6.35 -1.78
N THR A 198 -5.22 6.32 -2.92
CA THR A 198 -4.51 5.13 -3.42
C THR A 198 -3.41 4.71 -2.44
N GLN A 199 -2.59 5.66 -1.98
CA GLN A 199 -1.56 5.39 -1.00
C GLN A 199 -2.15 4.99 0.36
N MET A 200 -3.24 5.65 0.78
CA MET A 200 -3.92 5.36 2.04
C MET A 200 -4.52 3.94 2.03
N LEU A 201 -5.11 3.52 0.90
CA LEU A 201 -5.71 2.21 0.71
C LEU A 201 -4.66 1.10 0.78
N HIS A 202 -3.52 1.30 0.12
CA HIS A 202 -2.40 0.38 0.18
C HIS A 202 -1.91 0.19 1.63
N GLN A 203 -1.66 1.28 2.35
CA GLN A 203 -1.25 1.22 3.76
C GLN A 203 -2.30 0.57 4.65
N HIS A 204 -3.58 0.89 4.46
CA HIS A 204 -4.68 0.27 5.19
C HIS A 204 -4.75 -1.25 4.95
N ALA A 205 -4.56 -1.70 3.71
CA ALA A 205 -4.52 -3.12 3.38
C ALA A 205 -3.36 -3.83 4.09
N GLN A 206 -2.15 -3.23 4.14
CA GLN A 206 -1.00 -3.80 4.88
C GLN A 206 -1.31 -3.98 6.36
N LEU A 207 -1.80 -2.89 6.98
CA LEU A 207 -2.10 -2.87 8.41
C LEU A 207 -3.24 -3.84 8.75
N SER A 208 -4.23 -3.98 7.86
CA SER A 208 -5.34 -4.92 8.04
C SER A 208 -4.88 -6.37 8.00
N ILE A 209 -3.94 -6.73 7.11
CA ILE A 209 -3.37 -8.08 7.05
C ILE A 209 -2.56 -8.39 8.32
N ILE A 210 -1.73 -7.45 8.77
CA ILE A 210 -0.95 -7.59 10.00
C ILE A 210 -1.87 -7.74 11.21
N PHE A 211 -2.84 -6.85 11.34
CA PHE A 211 -3.81 -6.83 12.43
C PHE A 211 -4.66 -8.10 12.44
N GLY A 212 -5.16 -8.53 11.27
CA GLY A 212 -5.89 -9.77 11.09
C GLY A 212 -5.08 -11.00 11.50
N THR A 213 -3.79 -11.04 11.16
CA THR A 213 -2.87 -12.12 11.58
C THR A 213 -2.76 -12.18 13.10
N VAL A 214 -2.53 -11.04 13.76
CA VAL A 214 -2.47 -10.96 15.23
C VAL A 214 -3.80 -11.39 15.86
N MET A 215 -4.92 -10.94 15.31
CA MET A 215 -6.26 -11.28 15.80
C MET A 215 -6.51 -12.79 15.72
N VAL A 216 -6.19 -13.42 14.60
CA VAL A 216 -6.34 -14.88 14.41
C VAL A 216 -5.45 -15.64 15.39
N LEU A 217 -4.17 -15.30 15.51
CA LEU A 217 -3.26 -15.93 16.46
C LEU A 217 -3.76 -15.82 17.91
N HIS A 218 -4.21 -14.63 18.30
CA HIS A 218 -4.70 -14.39 19.65
C HIS A 218 -6.03 -15.11 19.91
N PHE A 219 -6.93 -15.13 18.93
CA PHE A 219 -8.18 -15.88 18.99
C PHE A 219 -7.94 -17.38 19.15
N ILE A 220 -7.04 -17.98 18.36
CA ILE A 220 -6.69 -19.41 18.49
C ILE A 220 -6.19 -19.72 19.91
N GLN A 221 -5.37 -18.85 20.50
CA GLN A 221 -4.88 -19.05 21.86
C GLN A 221 -5.99 -18.97 22.92
N ARG A 222 -7.00 -18.12 22.71
CA ARG A 222 -8.14 -17.97 23.63
C ARG A 222 -9.32 -18.88 23.32
N LEU A 223 -9.32 -19.57 22.18
CA LEU A 223 -10.44 -20.38 21.71
C LEU A 223 -10.94 -21.38 22.76
N LYS A 224 -10.03 -22.06 23.46
CA LYS A 224 -10.38 -23.01 24.53
C LYS A 224 -11.15 -22.34 25.67
N ALA A 225 -10.79 -21.11 26.05
CA ALA A 225 -11.46 -20.37 27.10
C ALA A 225 -12.86 -19.89 26.67
N TYR A 226 -13.01 -19.47 25.41
CA TYR A 226 -14.32 -19.10 24.87
C TYR A 226 -15.27 -20.31 24.79
N LEU A 227 -14.75 -21.46 24.31
CA LEU A 227 -15.55 -22.69 24.23
C LEU A 227 -15.94 -23.23 25.62
N SER A 228 -15.09 -23.07 26.63
CA SER A 228 -15.42 -23.51 28.00
C SER A 228 -16.47 -22.61 28.66
N GLN A 229 -16.40 -21.29 28.46
CA GLN A 229 -17.42 -20.35 28.92
C GLN A 229 -18.78 -20.60 28.25
N GLY A 230 -18.78 -20.88 26.93
CA GLY A 230 -19.99 -21.25 26.20
C GLY A 230 -20.64 -22.52 26.76
N LYS A 231 -19.88 -23.61 26.94
CA LYS A 231 -20.40 -24.86 27.52
C LYS A 231 -20.94 -24.68 28.94
N ALA A 232 -20.31 -23.85 29.77
CA ALA A 232 -20.79 -23.56 31.12
C ALA A 232 -22.13 -22.78 31.11
N SER A 233 -22.35 -21.94 30.10
CA SER A 233 -23.60 -21.19 29.91
C SER A 233 -24.76 -22.10 29.49
N PHE A 234 -24.52 -23.07 28.59
CA PHE A 234 -25.54 -24.03 28.14
C PHE A 234 -25.90 -25.12 29.16
N ARG A 235 -25.05 -25.36 30.17
CA ARG A 235 -25.30 -26.36 31.22
C ARG A 235 -26.11 -25.81 32.40
N LYS A 236 -26.37 -24.50 32.44
CA LYS A 236 -27.16 -23.80 33.47
C LYS A 236 -28.62 -23.54 33.05
N ARG A 237 -29.06 -24.07 31.90
CA ARG A 237 -30.45 -24.07 31.45
C ARG A 237 -31.02 -25.48 31.47
#